data_AF-A0AAD9F9T9-F1
#
_entry.id   AF-A0AAD9F9T9-F1
#
_cell.length_a   1.000
_cell.length_b   1.000
_cell.length_c   1.000
_cell.angle_alpha   90.00
_cell.angle_beta   90.00
_cell.angle_gamma   90.00
#
_symmetry.space_group_name_H-M   'P 1'
#
loop_
_entity.id
_entity.type
_entity.pdbx_description
1 polymer ?
#
loop_
_entity_poly.entity_id
_entity_poly.type
_entity_poly.pdbx_seq_one_letter_code
_entity_poly.pdbx_strand_id
1 'polypeptide(L)'
;MAAESPQPMILRVVGTAGRARKLKLNARPASVDALIHILKTQLEIDLDFSLRYEDPDFDGKLPSLIDIEELPQKAVVHISLAQDSSSLSSDDTLSSVSSEERQSRWPPGPFLVPTFSFDVELKLRAGKLNLRKTTPTLR
;
A
#
# COMPACT_ATOMS: atom_id res chain seq x y z
N MET A 1 33.44 30.80 -1.42
CA MET A 1 32.21 30.21 -1.99
C MET A 1 32.62 29.05 -2.88
N ALA A 2 32.51 27.81 -2.40
CA ALA A 2 32.78 26.64 -3.22
C ALA A 2 31.51 26.35 -4.03
N ALA A 3 31.61 26.45 -5.35
CA ALA A 3 30.57 25.97 -6.25
C ALA A 3 30.68 24.44 -6.29
N GLU A 4 29.86 23.77 -5.47
CA GLU A 4 29.73 22.31 -5.50
C GLU A 4 29.29 21.90 -6.90
N SER A 5 30.12 21.09 -7.56
CA SER A 5 29.90 20.68 -8.94
C SER A 5 28.62 19.84 -9.00
N PRO A 6 27.67 20.10 -9.91
CA PRO A 6 26.45 19.31 -10.01
C PRO A 6 26.84 17.89 -10.45
N GLN A 7 26.89 16.96 -9.50
CA GLN A 7 27.17 15.56 -9.81
C GLN A 7 25.89 14.96 -10.43
N PRO A 8 25.92 14.56 -11.71
CA PRO A 8 24.76 13.94 -12.32
C PRO A 8 24.55 12.55 -11.69
N MET A 9 23.29 12.23 -11.40
CA MET A 9 22.93 10.93 -10.84
C MET A 9 21.78 10.30 -11.62
N ILE A 10 21.66 8.98 -11.51
CA ILE A 10 20.69 8.17 -12.22
C ILE A 10 19.83 7.47 -11.19
N LEU A 11 18.55 7.81 -11.16
CA LEU A 11 17.57 7.22 -10.26
C LEU A 11 16.63 6.30 -11.05
N ARG A 12 16.47 5.06 -10.58
CA ARG A 12 15.42 4.16 -11.09
C ARG A 12 14.24 4.27 -10.15
N VAL A 13 13.20 4.93 -10.62
CA VAL A 13 12.01 5.20 -9.83
C VAL A 13 10.96 4.15 -10.12
N VAL A 14 10.62 3.32 -9.14
CA VAL A 14 9.62 2.25 -9.26
C VAL A 14 8.31 2.74 -8.65
N GLY A 15 7.29 2.91 -9.50
CA GLY A 15 5.94 3.26 -9.05
C GLY A 15 5.16 2.06 -8.53
N THR A 16 4.07 2.34 -7.81
CA THR A 16 3.14 1.33 -7.26
C THR A 16 2.52 0.41 -8.34
N ALA A 17 2.38 0.90 -9.57
CA ALA A 17 1.89 0.13 -10.72
C ALA A 17 2.95 -0.82 -11.33
N GLY A 18 4.08 -1.06 -10.67
CA GLY A 18 5.19 -1.88 -11.19
C GLY A 18 5.94 -1.24 -12.36
N ARG A 19 5.58 0.00 -12.75
CA ARG A 19 6.25 0.75 -13.79
C ARG A 19 7.50 1.41 -13.21
N ALA A 20 8.67 0.91 -13.61
CA ALA A 20 9.94 1.56 -13.33
C ALA A 20 10.28 2.59 -14.41
N ARG A 21 10.55 3.83 -14.02
CA ARG A 21 11.06 4.90 -14.89
C ARG A 21 12.48 5.27 -14.49
N LYS A 22 13.36 5.44 -15.46
CA LYS A 22 14.73 5.87 -15.23
C LYS A 22 14.79 7.39 -15.35
N LEU A 23 15.10 8.07 -14.26
CA LEU A 23 15.28 9.50 -14.19
C LEU A 23 16.78 9.82 -14.17
N LYS A 24 17.21 10.74 -15.03
CA LYS A 24 18.56 11.31 -14.99
C LYS A 24 18.45 12.69 -14.39
N LEU A 25 19.06 12.90 -13.23
CA LEU A 25 19.16 14.22 -12.62
C LEU A 25 20.49 14.84 -13.05
N ASN A 26 20.44 16.09 -13.50
CA ASN A 26 21.63 16.84 -13.88
C ASN A 26 22.48 17.24 -12.67
N ALA A 27 21.86 17.31 -11.48
CA ALA A 27 22.50 17.66 -10.22
C ALA A 27 21.88 16.85 -9.07
N ARG A 28 22.62 16.76 -7.96
CA ARG A 28 22.12 16.18 -6.72
C ARG A 28 21.07 17.13 -6.09
N PRO A 29 19.86 16.65 -5.76
CA PRO A 29 18.88 17.45 -5.04
C PRO A 29 19.44 17.94 -3.71
N ALA A 30 19.06 19.13 -3.26
CA ALA A 30 19.51 19.67 -1.99
C ALA A 30 18.88 18.99 -0.76
N SER A 31 17.73 18.33 -0.92
CA SER A 31 17.01 17.61 0.14
C SER A 31 16.04 16.59 -0.47
N VAL A 32 15.52 15.68 0.37
CA VAL A 32 14.52 14.68 -0.02
C VAL A 32 13.25 15.36 -0.54
N ASP A 33 12.79 16.45 0.09
CA ASP A 33 11.65 17.24 -0.39
C ASP A 33 11.85 17.79 -1.81
N ALA A 34 13.05 18.29 -2.10
CA ALA A 34 13.39 18.78 -3.44
C ALA A 34 13.35 17.63 -4.47
N LEU A 35 13.81 16.44 -4.10
CA LEU A 35 13.70 15.24 -4.92
C LEU A 35 12.23 14.85 -5.14
N ILE A 36 11.41 14.86 -4.09
CA ILE A 36 9.97 14.59 -4.16
C ILE A 36 9.30 15.55 -5.15
N HIS A 37 9.60 16.85 -5.07
CA HIS A 37 9.04 17.85 -5.98
C HIS A 37 9.42 17.57 -7.45
N ILE A 38 10.69 17.28 -7.73
CA ILE A 38 11.16 16.92 -9.08
C ILE A 38 10.42 15.68 -9.59
N LEU A 39 10.24 14.68 -8.74
CA LEU A 39 9.55 13.44 -9.07
C LEU A 39 8.05 13.68 -9.32
N LYS A 40 7.38 14.52 -8.52
CA LYS A 40 5.99 14.94 -8.76
C LYS A 40 5.85 15.56 -10.15
N THR A 41 6.73 16.49 -10.51
CA THR A 41 6.70 17.16 -11.82
C THR A 41 7.03 16.20 -12.98
N GLN A 42 8.02 15.31 -12.83
CA GLN A 42 8.46 14.41 -13.90
C GLN A 42 7.55 13.20 -14.11
N LEU A 43 6.85 12.77 -13.06
CA LEU A 43 5.96 11.63 -13.10
C LEU A 43 4.49 12.04 -13.22
N GLU A 44 4.20 13.35 -13.21
CA GLU A 44 2.84 13.92 -13.21
C GLU A 44 1.99 13.31 -12.08
N ILE A 45 2.56 13.28 -10.87
CA ILE A 45 1.90 12.77 -9.67
C ILE A 45 1.40 13.97 -8.84
N ASP A 46 0.08 14.14 -8.77
CA ASP A 46 -0.56 15.17 -7.96
C ASP A 46 -0.67 14.82 -6.47
N LEU A 47 -0.43 13.56 -6.10
CA LEU A 47 -0.55 13.06 -4.73
C LEU A 47 0.76 13.12 -3.95
N ASP A 48 0.64 13.16 -2.62
CA ASP A 48 1.77 12.96 -1.71
C ASP A 48 2.20 11.49 -1.70
N PHE A 49 3.51 11.29 -1.66
CA PHE A 49 4.13 9.98 -1.63
C PHE A 49 5.37 9.97 -0.75
N SER A 50 5.67 8.80 -0.22
CA SER A 50 6.92 8.53 0.49
C SER A 50 7.91 7.84 -0.44
N LEU A 51 9.17 8.21 -0.30
CA LEU A 51 10.29 7.59 -1.03
C LEU A 51 10.95 6.54 -0.15
N ARG A 52 11.18 5.37 -0.73
CA ARG A 52 11.99 4.30 -0.13
C ARG A 52 13.13 3.96 -1.07
N TYR A 53 14.35 3.83 -0.59
CA TYR A 53 15.47 3.45 -1.45
C TYR A 53 15.83 1.98 -1.22
N GLU A 54 16.32 1.31 -2.26
CA GLU A 54 16.87 -0.04 -2.12
C GLU A 54 18.34 0.07 -1.75
N ASP A 55 18.67 -0.32 -0.53
CA ASP A 55 20.01 -0.25 0.01
C ASP A 55 20.69 -1.63 -0.11
N PRO A 56 21.81 -1.75 -0.85
CA PRO A 56 22.57 -3.00 -0.94
C PRO A 56 23.23 -3.42 0.39
N ASP A 57 23.52 -2.49 1.30
CA ASP A 57 24.10 -2.74 2.62
C ASP A 57 23.04 -3.22 3.64
N PHE A 58 21.75 -3.01 3.36
CA PHE A 58 20.63 -3.37 4.24
C PHE A 58 19.85 -4.63 3.80
N ASP A 59 20.56 -5.59 3.18
CA ASP A 59 20.00 -6.89 2.75
C ASP A 59 18.83 -6.73 1.75
N GLY A 60 18.84 -5.66 0.94
CA GLY A 60 17.76 -5.37 -0.02
C GLY A 60 16.46 -4.90 0.63
N LYS A 61 16.49 -4.46 1.89
CA LYS A 61 15.35 -3.76 2.50
C LYS A 61 15.12 -2.41 1.81
N LEU A 62 13.87 -1.95 1.90
CA LEU A 62 13.39 -0.67 1.36
C LEU A 62 13.19 0.36 2.50
N PRO A 63 14.26 0.84 3.17
CA PRO A 63 14.11 1.88 4.19
C PRO A 63 13.56 3.19 3.59
N SER A 64 12.89 3.97 4.43
CA SER A 64 12.48 5.33 4.09
C SER A 64 13.72 6.17 3.83
N LEU A 65 13.72 6.90 2.71
CA LEU A 65 14.82 7.81 2.39
C LEU A 65 14.74 9.04 3.30
N ILE A 66 15.70 9.18 4.22
CA ILE A 66 15.77 10.30 5.18
C ILE A 66 16.75 11.34 4.67
N ASP A 67 17.92 10.88 4.21
CA ASP A 67 18.94 11.79 3.67
C ASP A 67 19.23 11.49 2.20
N ILE A 68 19.37 12.55 1.40
CA ILE A 68 19.75 12.40 0.00
C ILE A 68 21.18 11.90 -0.14
N GLU A 69 22.07 12.11 0.83
CA GLU A 69 23.47 11.63 0.88
C GLU A 69 23.57 10.10 0.88
N GLU A 70 22.58 9.40 1.41
CA GLU A 70 22.52 7.92 1.39
C GLU A 70 22.36 7.36 -0.03
N LEU A 71 21.87 8.16 -0.99
CA LEU A 71 21.68 7.69 -2.36
C LEU A 71 23.03 7.61 -3.12
N PRO A 72 23.43 6.43 -3.59
CA PRO A 72 24.56 6.32 -4.51
C PRO A 72 24.23 7.00 -5.85
N GLN A 73 25.25 7.23 -6.67
CA GLN A 73 25.09 7.83 -8.00
C GLN A 73 24.14 7.04 -8.92
N LYS A 74 23.94 5.75 -8.63
CA LYS A 74 22.95 4.88 -9.25
C LYS A 74 22.12 4.23 -8.16
N ALA A 75 20.92 4.73 -7.93
CA ALA A 75 20.04 4.22 -6.89
C ALA A 75 18.67 3.78 -7.45
N VAL A 76 18.04 2.84 -6.76
CA VAL A 76 16.65 2.44 -7.01
C VAL A 76 15.80 3.02 -5.90
N VAL A 77 14.76 3.76 -6.28
CA VAL A 77 13.85 4.40 -5.34
C VAL A 77 12.42 3.97 -5.67
N HIS A 78 11.70 3.52 -4.66
CA HIS A 78 10.33 3.11 -4.71
C HIS A 78 9.43 4.23 -4.21
N ILE A 79 8.40 4.53 -4.99
CA ILE A 79 7.36 5.49 -4.60
C ILE A 79 6.21 4.72 -4.01
N SER A 80 5.88 5.02 -2.76
CA SER A 80 4.63 4.61 -2.13
C SER A 80 3.70 5.81 -2.07
N LEU A 81 2.64 5.81 -2.85
CA LEU A 81 1.56 6.79 -2.69
C LEU A 81 1.00 6.63 -1.29
N ALA A 82 0.86 7.73 -0.55
CA ALA A 82 0.08 7.76 0.67
C ALA A 82 -1.39 7.68 0.25
N GLN A 83 -1.83 6.51 -0.21
CA GLN A 83 -3.24 6.28 -0.38
C GLN A 83 -3.83 6.30 1.02
N ASP A 84 -4.83 7.16 1.25
CA ASP A 84 -5.77 6.98 2.33
C ASP A 84 -6.06 5.49 2.49
N SER A 85 -5.92 4.99 3.72
CA SER A 85 -6.08 3.59 4.11
C SER A 85 -7.49 3.03 3.84
N SER A 86 -7.92 3.00 2.58
CA SER A 86 -9.03 2.19 2.11
C SER A 86 -8.46 0.94 1.47
N SER A 87 -8.41 -0.09 2.30
CA SER A 87 -8.54 -1.49 1.90
C SER A 87 -7.36 -2.11 1.15
N LEU A 88 -6.24 -2.28 1.86
CA LEU A 88 -5.46 -3.50 1.70
C LEU A 88 -6.15 -4.60 2.51
N SER A 89 -6.90 -5.42 1.78
CA SER A 89 -7.38 -6.73 2.22
C SER A 89 -6.15 -7.63 2.50
N SER A 90 -5.56 -7.50 3.68
CA SER A 90 -4.66 -8.50 4.24
C SER A 90 -5.43 -9.32 5.27
N ASP A 91 -5.67 -10.57 4.93
CA ASP A 91 -6.00 -11.62 5.88
C ASP A 91 -4.74 -11.91 6.71
N ASP A 92 -4.57 -11.20 7.82
CA ASP A 92 -3.59 -11.54 8.85
C ASP A 92 -4.19 -11.23 10.23
N THR A 93 -4.66 -12.31 10.86
CA THR A 93 -4.88 -12.50 12.30
C THR A 93 -5.05 -11.24 13.16
N LEU A 94 -6.31 -10.86 13.40
CA LEU A 94 -6.68 -9.84 14.39
C LEU A 94 -6.29 -10.27 15.81
N SER A 95 -5.07 -9.94 16.20
CA SER A 95 -4.66 -9.90 17.60
C SER A 95 -5.28 -8.64 18.24
N SER A 96 -6.37 -8.85 18.97
CA SER A 96 -6.89 -7.99 20.04
C SER A 96 -7.03 -6.49 19.74
N VAL A 97 -7.99 -6.13 18.88
CA VAL A 97 -8.57 -4.77 18.86
C VAL A 97 -9.59 -4.62 20.00
N SER A 98 -9.11 -4.40 21.22
CA SER A 98 -9.95 -4.00 22.36
C SER A 98 -10.20 -2.50 22.30
N SER A 99 -11.10 -2.06 21.41
CA SER A 99 -11.72 -0.75 21.49
C SER A 99 -13.10 -0.92 22.10
N GLU A 100 -13.44 -0.17 23.15
CA GLU A 100 -14.71 -0.32 23.88
C GLU A 100 -15.95 -0.18 22.98
N GLU A 101 -15.88 0.58 21.89
CA GLU A 101 -16.97 0.66 20.89
C GLU A 101 -17.17 -0.64 20.10
N ARG A 102 -16.10 -1.40 19.78
CA ARG A 102 -16.20 -2.74 19.17
C ARG A 102 -16.59 -3.82 20.17
N GLN A 103 -16.38 -3.58 21.47
CA GLN A 103 -16.88 -4.44 22.54
C GLN A 103 -18.37 -4.23 22.84
N SER A 104 -19.05 -3.36 22.09
CA SER A 104 -20.51 -3.34 22.07
C SER A 104 -21.00 -4.77 21.84
N ARG A 105 -21.54 -5.37 22.90
CA ARG A 105 -22.13 -6.70 22.83
C ARG A 105 -23.20 -6.63 21.73
N TRP A 106 -23.39 -7.76 21.06
CA TRP A 106 -24.56 -7.98 20.20
C TRP A 106 -25.77 -7.26 20.80
N PRO A 107 -26.54 -6.52 19.99
CA PRO A 107 -27.63 -5.70 20.49
C PRO A 107 -28.45 -6.53 21.47
N PRO A 108 -28.62 -6.09 22.73
CA PRO A 108 -29.28 -6.88 23.74
C PRO A 108 -30.74 -7.04 23.32
N GLY A 109 -31.08 -8.21 22.76
CA GLY A 109 -32.42 -8.50 22.26
C GLY A 109 -32.42 -9.53 21.13
N PRO A 110 -33.60 -10.07 20.78
CA PRO A 110 -33.74 -10.95 19.63
C PRO A 110 -33.37 -10.19 18.35
N PHE A 111 -32.51 -10.79 17.53
CA PHE A 111 -32.25 -10.29 16.19
C PHE A 111 -33.48 -10.57 15.31
N LEU A 112 -34.20 -9.52 14.94
CA LEU A 112 -35.31 -9.62 14.01
C LEU A 112 -34.75 -9.94 12.61
N VAL A 113 -34.86 -11.20 12.21
CA VAL A 113 -34.47 -11.61 10.86
C VAL A 113 -35.37 -10.86 9.86
N PRO A 114 -34.80 -10.08 8.93
CA PRO A 114 -35.60 -9.40 7.91
C PRO A 114 -36.40 -10.40 7.09
N THR A 115 -37.64 -10.06 6.76
CA THR A 115 -38.39 -10.79 5.74
C THR A 115 -37.88 -10.36 4.37
N PHE A 116 -37.39 -11.32 3.60
CA PHE A 116 -36.92 -11.07 2.23
C PHE A 116 -38.07 -11.22 1.24
N SER A 117 -37.99 -10.55 0.08
CA SER A 117 -38.90 -10.82 -1.04
C SER A 117 -38.76 -12.27 -1.52
N PHE A 118 -39.82 -12.80 -2.14
CA PHE A 118 -39.90 -14.21 -2.59
C PHE A 118 -38.67 -14.66 -3.40
N ASP A 119 -38.21 -13.86 -4.36
CA ASP A 119 -37.04 -14.17 -5.20
C ASP A 119 -35.73 -14.30 -4.40
N VAL A 120 -35.54 -13.43 -3.40
CA VAL A 120 -34.36 -13.44 -2.54
C VAL A 120 -34.38 -14.68 -1.64
N GLU A 121 -35.54 -15.03 -1.08
CA GLU A 121 -35.69 -16.24 -0.27
C GLU A 121 -35.49 -17.52 -1.10
N LEU A 122 -35.98 -17.55 -2.35
CA LEU A 122 -35.76 -18.66 -3.28
C LEU A 122 -34.26 -18.87 -3.57
N LYS A 123 -33.53 -17.78 -3.83
CA LYS A 123 -32.09 -17.83 -4.13
C LYS A 123 -31.26 -18.27 -2.91
N LEU A 124 -31.60 -17.79 -1.72
CA LEU A 124 -30.99 -18.22 -0.45
C LEU A 124 -31.24 -19.71 -0.19
N ARG A 125 -32.47 -20.20 -0.44
CA ARG A 125 -32.82 -21.62 -0.29
C ARG A 125 -32.04 -22.51 -1.26
N ALA A 126 -31.90 -22.08 -2.51
CA ALA A 126 -31.11 -22.79 -3.52
C ALA A 126 -29.63 -22.90 -3.11
N GLY A 127 -29.02 -21.79 -2.64
CA GLY A 127 -27.64 -21.79 -2.11
C GLY A 127 -27.45 -22.78 -0.96
N LYS A 128 -28.37 -22.79 0.03
CA LYS A 128 -28.33 -23.73 1.18
C LYS A 128 -28.49 -25.20 0.77
N LEU A 129 -29.21 -25.48 -0.32
CA LEU A 129 -29.32 -26.84 -0.88
C LEU A 129 -28.04 -27.29 -1.59
N ASN A 130 -27.33 -26.38 -2.26
CA ASN A 130 -26.06 -26.71 -2.93
C ASN A 130 -24.95 -26.99 -1.91
N LEU A 131 -24.93 -26.28 -0.78
CA LEU A 131 -23.93 -26.50 0.28
C LEU A 131 -24.03 -27.90 0.90
N ARG A 132 -25.24 -28.36 1.23
CA ARG A 132 -25.44 -29.67 1.88
C ARG A 132 -25.16 -30.88 0.97
N LYS A 133 -25.09 -30.68 -0.35
CA LYS A 133 -24.75 -31.73 -1.32
C LYS A 133 -23.25 -32.02 -1.38
N THR A 134 -22.42 -31.14 -0.81
CA THR A 134 -20.96 -31.25 -0.82
C THR A 134 -20.43 -31.38 0.60
N THR A 135 -20.95 -32.34 1.37
CA THR A 135 -20.20 -32.87 2.52
C THR A 135 -19.45 -34.10 2.02
N PRO A 136 -18.14 -34.03 1.70
CA PRO A 136 -17.35 -35.24 1.59
C PRO A 136 -17.39 -35.93 2.96
N THR A 137 -17.97 -37.12 2.99
CA THR A 137 -17.94 -38.01 4.14
C THR A 137 -16.46 -38.35 4.37
N LEU A 138 -15.83 -37.68 5.34
CA LEU A 138 -14.49 -38.06 5.78
C LEU A 138 -14.62 -39.44 6.43
N ARG A 139 -14.10 -40.45 5.74
CA ARG A 139 -14.03 -41.84 6.20
C ARG A 139 -12.59 -42.16 6.57
#